data_AF-A0A843YM61-F1
#
_entry.id   AF-A0A843YM61-F1
#
_cell.length_a   1.000
_cell.length_b   1.000
_cell.length_c   1.000
_cell.angle_alpha   90.00
_cell.angle_beta   90.00
_cell.angle_gamma   90.00
#
_symmetry.space_group_name_H-M   'P 1'
#
loop_
_entity.id
_entity.type
_entity.pdbx_description
1 polymer ?
#
loop_
_entity_poly.entity_id
_entity_poly.type
_entity_poly.pdbx_seq_one_letter_code
_entity_poly.pdbx_strand_id
1 'polypeptide(L)'
;MQKKLSVSGLGKKFLRKRLALPLAHALSFSVGLGMILCIGPYLQLYLLSLLTSPENSIYSSAYGDSFIKFPGINTWFNGMLWPFTLVSAFFIFFVRKATNYRDVFVIAIVYFCFALTVLDLYAAFVQINGSNKINIFQCVISNIFGSLLIASYVLLVFRFTELILSFTRTHVSLQRVLALASPPVIGFAVSASAYYVCTLFFSLTPAKIDILLDPSTFGYYTSNISKKQGELSSATEKKFGLFSEGGNFNGDLEVINQTPLVFSWKKSDRPGIYKGSIMLYTGCLPYNLPTKVSQPDNTITFDNLNNLQVEIDSGITQLLINSKSGANGEVAIDNEALNIYWLSQDLKTKLLTLNRFPGSNSTLDYWSSSNKLKAYVSTYLIKSDKMQNSSLQPRRIKINADGVRYDLNFESKKTLNFEDKFYCNPITKTKFVPGIKVNISDMAIAVGIILQIERKTPVDSFSSNRKNALHINGINGWVSVKNLSNQDASIITSRGLVKDLSFTGGVKSFEMDGAKINASPFEKFTVKNGNLLGSLEPTGQLRFVGEAQAIFKDQSRLNKTRWERLDSSIKLLFLSVVATLFSSLFWLVVSSLQKNHKIRFS
;
A
#
# COMPACT_ATOMS: atom_id res chain seq x y z
N MET A 1 40.81 -3.88 75.47
CA MET A 1 39.63 -3.11 74.97
C MET A 1 40.08 -2.10 73.92
N GLN A 2 40.00 -2.44 72.63
CA GLN A 2 40.23 -1.51 71.52
C GLN A 2 38.88 -0.94 71.05
N LYS A 3 38.66 0.36 71.26
CA LYS A 3 37.48 1.07 70.73
C LYS A 3 37.78 1.50 69.29
N LYS A 4 37.31 0.71 68.32
CA LYS A 4 37.24 1.11 66.90
C LYS A 4 36.26 2.29 66.76
N LEU A 5 36.78 3.49 66.57
CA LEU A 5 35.99 4.67 66.19
C LEU A 5 35.47 4.48 64.76
N SER A 6 34.18 4.18 64.66
CA SER A 6 33.40 4.16 63.41
C SER A 6 33.20 5.58 62.88
N VAL A 7 34.14 6.06 62.06
CA VAL A 7 34.05 7.34 61.33
C VAL A 7 33.37 7.19 59.95
N SER A 8 32.95 5.97 59.57
CA SER A 8 32.52 5.68 58.20
C SER A 8 31.07 6.06 57.85
N GLY A 9 30.24 6.43 58.83
CA GLY A 9 28.81 6.70 58.63
C GLY A 9 28.42 8.15 58.32
N LEU A 10 29.04 9.13 59.02
CA LEU A 10 28.65 10.54 58.92
C LEU A 10 29.20 11.20 57.64
N GLY A 11 30.46 10.91 57.29
CA GLY A 11 31.11 11.42 56.08
C GLY A 11 30.42 10.95 54.80
N LYS A 12 29.96 9.69 54.75
CA LYS A 12 29.21 9.14 53.60
C LYS A 12 27.83 9.78 53.44
N LYS A 13 27.11 10.10 54.53
CA LYS A 13 25.82 10.81 54.46
C LYS A 13 25.99 12.27 54.04
N PHE A 14 27.06 12.93 54.48
CA PHE A 14 27.35 14.32 54.13
C PHE A 14 27.82 14.48 52.67
N LEU A 15 28.72 13.61 52.20
CA LEU A 15 29.12 13.57 50.78
C LEU A 15 27.94 13.25 49.85
N ARG A 16 27.09 12.28 50.22
CA ARG A 16 25.90 11.92 49.43
C ARG A 16 24.94 13.09 49.26
N LYS A 17 24.68 13.89 50.31
CA LYS A 17 23.79 15.07 50.20
C LYS A 17 24.40 16.20 49.37
N ARG A 18 25.72 16.42 49.43
CA ARG A 18 26.40 17.51 48.71
C ARG A 18 26.52 17.26 47.20
N LEU A 19 26.61 15.99 46.78
CA LEU A 19 26.67 15.61 45.36
C LEU A 19 25.29 15.33 44.74
N ALA A 20 24.30 14.85 45.52
CA ALA A 20 22.99 14.48 45.00
C ALA A 20 22.20 15.65 44.40
N LEU A 21 22.23 16.83 45.03
CA LEU A 21 21.42 17.97 44.58
C LEU A 21 21.92 18.58 43.25
N PRO A 22 23.23 18.84 43.06
CA PRO A 22 23.76 19.26 41.76
C PRO A 22 23.60 18.22 40.66
N LEU A 23 23.68 16.93 41.02
CA LEU A 23 23.46 15.84 40.08
C LEU A 23 21.98 15.78 39.65
N ALA A 24 21.04 15.98 40.58
CA ALA A 24 19.62 16.05 40.27
C ALA A 24 19.30 17.22 39.33
N HIS A 25 19.85 18.41 39.61
CA HIS A 25 19.69 19.58 38.72
C HIS A 25 20.29 19.32 37.35
N ALA A 26 21.47 18.68 37.30
CA ALA A 26 22.09 18.32 36.04
C ALA A 26 21.23 17.34 35.24
N LEU A 27 20.70 16.29 35.89
CA LEU A 27 19.84 15.32 35.25
C LEU A 27 18.54 15.96 34.72
N SER A 28 17.89 16.78 35.55
CA SER A 28 16.69 17.52 35.17
C SER A 28 16.93 18.40 33.93
N PHE A 29 18.00 19.19 33.94
CA PHE A 29 18.36 20.04 32.82
C PHE A 29 18.68 19.22 31.57
N SER A 30 19.36 18.08 31.73
CA SER A 30 19.69 17.18 30.61
C SER A 30 18.44 16.60 29.95
N VAL A 31 17.44 16.21 30.75
CA VAL A 31 16.16 15.69 30.23
C VAL A 31 15.39 16.78 29.49
N GLY A 32 15.26 17.97 30.10
CA GLY A 32 14.55 19.10 29.47
C GLY A 32 15.19 19.54 28.16
N LEU A 33 16.52 19.60 28.11
CA LEU A 33 17.27 19.95 26.90
C LEU A 33 17.23 18.82 25.84
N GLY A 34 17.32 17.56 26.27
CA GLY A 34 17.20 16.40 25.39
C GLY A 34 15.85 16.35 24.66
N MET A 35 14.76 16.76 25.33
CA MET A 35 13.43 16.90 24.72
C MET A 35 13.33 18.01 23.67
N ILE A 36 14.20 19.02 23.72
CA ILE A 36 14.27 20.07 22.68
C ILE A 36 15.10 19.59 21.49
N LEU A 37 16.26 19.00 21.77
CA LEU A 37 17.17 18.50 20.74
C LEU A 37 16.50 17.42 19.86
N CYS A 38 15.61 16.59 20.42
CA CYS A 38 14.91 15.57 19.63
C CYS A 38 13.91 16.13 18.59
N ILE A 39 13.50 17.41 18.73
CA ILE A 39 12.64 18.09 17.75
C ILE A 39 13.45 18.52 16.52
N GLY A 40 14.75 18.81 16.71
CA GLY A 40 15.65 19.41 15.72
C GLY A 40 15.61 18.74 14.35
N PRO A 41 15.79 17.40 14.24
CA PRO A 41 15.77 16.71 12.95
C PRO A 41 14.46 16.90 12.16
N TYR A 42 13.31 16.93 12.85
CA TYR A 42 12.02 17.17 12.20
C TYR A 42 11.88 18.60 11.70
N LEU A 43 12.26 19.59 12.53
CA LEU A 43 12.22 20.99 12.12
C LEU A 43 13.17 21.27 10.95
N GLN A 44 14.37 20.67 10.98
CA GLN A 44 15.31 20.78 9.87
C GLN A 44 14.69 20.24 8.57
N LEU A 45 14.10 19.04 8.60
CA LEU A 45 13.43 18.47 7.44
C LEU A 45 12.36 19.43 6.91
N TYR A 46 11.44 19.88 7.76
CA TYR A 46 10.31 20.71 7.34
C TYR A 46 10.72 22.11 6.87
N LEU A 47 11.64 22.78 7.56
CA LEU A 47 12.09 24.13 7.19
C LEU A 47 12.90 24.12 5.89
N LEU A 48 13.81 23.16 5.72
CA LEU A 48 14.59 23.06 4.48
C LEU A 48 13.69 22.70 3.30
N SER A 49 12.76 21.76 3.49
CA SER A 49 11.76 21.44 2.49
C SER A 49 10.93 22.64 2.03
N LEU A 50 10.56 23.53 2.95
CA LEU A 50 9.86 24.78 2.61
C LEU A 50 10.70 25.75 1.78
N LEU A 51 12.02 25.77 2.00
CA LEU A 51 12.93 26.68 1.30
C LEU A 51 13.35 26.15 -0.08
N THR A 52 13.42 24.83 -0.25
CA THR A 52 13.95 24.22 -1.48
C THR A 52 12.87 23.69 -2.42
N SER A 53 11.64 23.50 -1.95
CA SER A 53 10.58 22.90 -2.76
C SER A 53 9.85 23.94 -3.62
N PRO A 54 9.52 23.61 -4.89
CA PRO A 54 8.68 24.44 -5.76
C PRO A 54 7.18 24.33 -5.44
N GLU A 55 6.79 23.52 -4.46
CA GLU A 55 5.38 23.21 -4.17
C GLU A 55 4.63 24.35 -3.46
N ASN A 56 3.35 24.54 -3.82
CA ASN A 56 2.50 25.61 -3.28
C ASN A 56 1.90 25.32 -1.90
N SER A 57 2.04 24.10 -1.38
CA SER A 57 1.48 23.71 -0.08
C SER A 57 2.56 23.24 0.88
N ILE A 58 2.47 23.65 2.16
CA ILE A 58 3.46 23.32 3.20
C ILE A 58 3.70 21.82 3.31
N TYR A 59 2.63 21.02 3.23
CA TYR A 59 2.72 19.56 3.25
C TYR A 59 3.45 19.03 2.01
N SER A 60 3.06 19.47 0.80
CA SER A 60 3.68 19.03 -0.45
C SER A 60 5.14 19.47 -0.52
N SER A 61 5.52 20.59 0.10
CA SER A 61 6.92 20.99 0.18
C SER A 61 7.78 19.95 0.90
N ALA A 62 7.26 19.34 1.98
CA ALA A 62 7.95 18.34 2.79
C ALA A 62 7.93 16.93 2.17
N TYR A 63 6.83 16.54 1.54
CA TYR A 63 6.59 15.14 1.16
C TYR A 63 6.36 14.92 -0.33
N GLY A 64 6.34 15.98 -1.15
CA GLY A 64 6.00 15.92 -2.57
C GLY A 64 4.64 15.23 -2.80
N ASP A 65 4.62 14.32 -3.75
CA ASP A 65 3.44 13.51 -4.10
C ASP A 65 3.26 12.26 -3.22
N SER A 66 4.09 12.09 -2.20
CA SER A 66 4.04 10.91 -1.34
C SER A 66 3.06 11.06 -0.17
N PHE A 67 2.35 9.97 0.14
CA PHE A 67 1.56 9.88 1.35
C PHE A 67 2.44 9.45 2.52
N ILE A 68 2.73 10.36 3.44
CA ILE A 68 3.47 10.08 4.66
C ILE A 68 2.55 10.30 5.85
N LYS A 69 2.35 9.24 6.63
CA LYS A 69 1.56 9.32 7.86
C LYS A 69 2.40 10.00 8.94
N PHE A 70 1.91 11.14 9.44
CA PHE A 70 2.55 11.84 10.55
C PHE A 70 2.65 10.93 11.78
N PRO A 71 3.81 10.86 12.47
CA PRO A 71 4.00 9.98 13.62
C PRO A 71 3.05 10.35 14.76
N GLY A 72 2.64 9.34 15.53
CA GLY A 72 1.89 9.57 16.77
C GLY A 72 2.78 10.16 17.87
N ILE A 73 2.17 10.79 18.87
CA ILE A 73 2.87 11.45 19.98
C ILE A 73 3.82 10.51 20.74
N ASN A 74 3.47 9.23 20.89
CA ASN A 74 4.33 8.24 21.54
C ASN A 74 5.62 8.01 20.73
N THR A 75 5.52 7.92 19.41
CA THR A 75 6.67 7.78 18.52
C THR A 75 7.52 9.06 18.51
N TRP A 76 6.87 10.23 18.57
CA TRP A 76 7.53 11.54 18.67
C TRP A 76 8.44 11.62 19.91
N PHE A 77 7.95 11.20 21.08
CA PHE A 77 8.75 11.22 22.31
C PHE A 77 9.75 10.06 22.40
N ASN A 78 9.39 8.85 21.97
CA ASN A 78 10.24 7.66 22.16
C ASN A 78 11.41 7.57 21.17
N GLY A 79 11.28 8.13 19.97
CA GLY A 79 12.18 7.84 18.85
C GLY A 79 13.63 8.32 19.01
N MET A 80 13.94 9.25 19.93
CA MET A 80 15.22 9.98 19.87
C MET A 80 15.82 10.44 21.21
N LEU A 81 15.28 10.06 22.37
CA LEU A 81 15.74 10.64 23.64
C LEU A 81 17.18 10.28 24.03
N TRP A 82 17.70 9.10 23.67
CA TRP A 82 18.94 8.59 24.26
C TRP A 82 20.22 9.35 23.85
N PRO A 83 20.55 9.55 22.55
CA PRO A 83 21.77 10.28 22.18
C PRO A 83 21.70 11.76 22.57
N PHE A 84 20.52 12.39 22.44
CA PHE A 84 20.35 13.80 22.78
C PHE A 84 20.40 14.10 24.28
N THR A 85 19.95 13.17 25.12
CA THR A 85 20.09 13.32 26.59
C THR A 85 21.56 13.22 27.00
N LEU A 86 22.37 12.39 26.34
CA LEU A 86 23.82 12.30 26.60
C LEU A 86 24.54 13.59 26.19
N VAL A 87 24.28 14.12 24.98
CA VAL A 87 24.82 15.42 24.54
C VAL A 87 24.43 16.53 25.54
N SER A 88 23.18 16.52 25.99
CA SER A 88 22.68 17.48 26.98
C SER A 88 23.39 17.35 28.35
N ALA A 89 23.73 16.13 28.77
CA ALA A 89 24.43 15.91 30.03
C ALA A 89 25.89 16.42 29.98
N PHE A 90 26.58 16.23 28.87
CA PHE A 90 27.95 16.73 28.68
C PHE A 90 28.01 18.27 28.66
N PHE A 91 27.02 18.93 28.08
CA PHE A 91 26.92 20.40 28.07
C PHE A 91 27.03 21.02 29.47
N ILE A 92 26.42 20.37 30.48
CA ILE A 92 26.36 20.89 31.85
C ILE A 92 27.75 21.00 32.47
N PHE A 93 28.69 20.14 32.07
CA PHE A 93 30.08 20.24 32.51
C PHE A 93 30.75 21.53 32.04
N PHE A 94 30.44 21.98 30.81
CA PHE A 94 30.99 23.22 30.24
C PHE A 94 30.34 24.46 30.84
N VAL A 95 29.02 24.44 31.02
CA VAL A 95 28.26 25.59 31.58
C VAL A 95 28.62 25.91 33.03
N ARG A 96 29.06 24.92 33.82
CA ARG A 96 29.50 25.16 35.21
C ARG A 96 30.61 26.19 35.36
N LYS A 97 31.38 26.44 34.30
CA LYS A 97 32.46 27.44 34.29
C LYS A 97 31.98 28.85 33.93
N ALA A 98 30.73 29.00 33.49
CA ALA A 98 30.17 30.29 33.09
C ALA A 98 29.88 31.18 34.30
N THR A 99 30.19 32.47 34.19
CA THR A 99 30.01 33.43 35.30
C THR A 99 28.80 34.35 35.12
N ASN A 100 28.38 34.55 33.87
CA ASN A 100 27.27 35.42 33.48
C ASN A 100 26.43 34.79 32.36
N TYR A 101 25.27 35.38 32.06
CA TYR A 101 24.36 34.88 31.01
C TYR A 101 24.96 34.91 29.60
N ARG A 102 25.87 35.86 29.31
CA ARG A 102 26.55 35.94 28.02
C ARG A 102 27.50 34.75 27.81
N ASP A 103 28.25 34.37 28.84
CA ASP A 103 29.14 33.20 28.84
C ASP A 103 28.33 31.93 28.55
N VAL A 104 27.20 31.74 29.24
CA VAL A 104 26.30 30.58 29.02
C VAL A 104 25.80 30.54 27.58
N PHE A 105 25.38 31.67 27.04
CA PHE A 105 24.88 31.76 25.67
C PHE A 105 25.94 31.39 24.63
N VAL A 106 27.15 31.97 24.74
CA VAL A 106 28.26 31.70 23.81
C VAL A 106 28.72 30.24 23.92
N ILE A 107 28.87 29.72 25.15
CA ILE A 107 29.24 28.31 25.37
C ILE A 107 28.20 27.38 24.76
N ALA A 108 26.90 27.69 24.91
CA ALA A 108 25.83 26.90 24.32
C ALA A 108 25.90 26.86 22.79
N ILE A 109 26.07 28.01 22.13
CA ILE A 109 26.18 28.07 20.66
C ILE A 109 27.33 27.19 20.17
N VAL A 110 28.54 27.42 20.70
CA VAL A 110 29.74 26.70 20.26
C VAL A 110 29.61 25.20 20.54
N TYR A 111 29.14 24.84 21.74
CA TYR A 111 28.98 23.45 22.13
C TYR A 111 27.96 22.72 21.24
N PHE A 112 26.75 23.23 21.09
CA PHE A 112 25.70 22.54 20.33
C PHE A 112 26.00 22.53 18.84
N CYS A 113 26.56 23.60 18.28
CA CYS A 113 26.98 23.62 16.87
C CYS A 113 28.00 22.50 16.60
N PHE A 114 29.02 22.37 17.47
CA PHE A 114 30.04 21.34 17.31
C PHE A 114 29.47 19.93 17.57
N ALA A 115 28.77 19.74 18.69
CA ALA A 115 28.26 18.43 19.10
C ALA A 115 27.25 17.85 18.09
N LEU A 116 26.32 18.67 17.58
CA LEU A 116 25.35 18.25 16.57
C LEU A 116 26.03 17.97 15.23
N THR A 117 27.02 18.78 14.83
CA THR A 117 27.77 18.53 13.59
C THR A 117 28.56 17.21 13.67
N VAL A 118 29.18 16.90 14.82
CA VAL A 118 29.84 15.61 15.04
C VAL A 118 28.83 14.46 14.98
N LEU A 119 27.65 14.63 15.57
CA LEU A 119 26.58 13.63 15.52
C LEU A 119 26.11 13.38 14.08
N ASP A 120 25.90 14.44 13.30
CA ASP A 120 25.48 14.34 11.90
C ASP A 120 26.55 13.70 11.01
N LEU A 121 27.83 14.05 11.23
CA LEU A 121 28.94 13.41 10.54
C LEU A 121 29.00 11.92 10.90
N TYR A 122 28.89 11.58 12.20
CA TYR A 122 28.85 10.19 12.64
C TYR A 122 27.68 9.42 12.01
N ALA A 123 26.48 10.00 12.00
CA ALA A 123 25.31 9.41 11.36
C ALA A 123 25.52 9.22 9.86
N ALA A 124 26.08 10.22 9.18
CA ALA A 124 26.42 10.15 7.75
C ALA A 124 27.44 9.05 7.47
N PHE A 125 28.48 8.88 8.30
CA PHE A 125 29.50 7.83 8.16
C PHE A 125 28.98 6.41 8.44
N VAL A 126 28.10 6.24 9.43
CA VAL A 126 27.53 4.93 9.76
C VAL A 126 26.46 4.50 8.75
N GLN A 127 25.74 5.46 8.13
CA GLN A 127 24.65 5.20 7.18
C GLN A 127 25.07 5.19 5.71
N ILE A 128 26.36 5.19 5.37
CA ILE A 128 26.88 5.22 3.98
C ILE A 128 26.33 4.07 3.09
N ASN A 129 25.83 2.99 3.68
CA ASN A 129 25.21 1.87 2.93
C ASN A 129 23.70 2.06 2.64
N GLY A 130 23.10 3.19 3.02
CA GLY A 130 21.68 3.50 2.80
C GLY A 130 21.42 4.45 1.62
N SER A 131 20.27 4.31 0.96
CA SER A 131 19.87 5.07 -0.24
C SER A 131 19.62 6.57 -0.03
N ASN A 132 19.68 7.08 1.21
CA ASN A 132 19.36 8.47 1.53
C ASN A 132 20.66 9.27 1.76
N LYS A 133 21.08 10.03 0.73
CA LYS A 133 22.23 10.93 0.85
C LYS A 133 21.89 12.07 1.82
N ILE A 134 22.47 12.05 3.02
CA ILE A 134 22.40 13.18 3.96
C ILE A 134 23.18 14.35 3.36
N ASN A 135 22.53 15.51 3.19
CA ASN A 135 23.19 16.71 2.72
C ASN A 135 23.91 17.41 3.88
N ILE A 136 25.20 17.08 4.05
CA ILE A 136 26.04 17.59 5.15
C ILE A 136 26.05 19.12 5.21
N PHE A 137 26.04 19.80 4.05
CA PHE A 137 26.03 21.27 4.02
C PHE A 137 24.76 21.85 4.63
N GLN A 138 23.60 21.26 4.31
CA GLN A 138 22.33 21.65 4.93
C GLN A 138 22.30 21.36 6.43
N CYS A 139 22.90 20.25 6.88
CA CYS A 139 23.05 19.94 8.31
C CYS A 139 23.90 20.99 9.03
N VAL A 140 25.06 21.38 8.49
CA VAL A 140 25.94 22.40 9.10
C VAL A 140 25.21 23.74 9.25
N ILE A 141 24.52 24.21 8.20
CA ILE A 141 23.72 25.44 8.27
C ILE A 141 22.64 25.31 9.35
N SER A 142 21.91 24.19 9.35
CA SER A 142 20.84 23.94 10.32
C SER A 142 21.37 23.88 11.75
N ASN A 143 22.57 23.36 11.98
CA ASN A 143 23.21 23.31 13.30
C ASN A 143 23.65 24.70 13.78
N ILE A 144 24.13 25.57 12.89
CA ILE A 144 24.46 26.97 13.24
C ILE A 144 23.19 27.68 13.75
N PHE A 145 22.12 27.69 12.95
CA PHE A 145 20.87 28.34 13.34
C PHE A 145 20.19 27.65 14.54
N GLY A 146 20.19 26.32 14.56
CA GLY A 146 19.64 25.51 15.64
C GLY A 146 20.35 25.78 16.97
N SER A 147 21.68 25.91 16.96
CA SER A 147 22.46 26.21 18.17
C SER A 147 22.11 27.56 18.80
N LEU A 148 21.78 28.58 17.98
CA LEU A 148 21.29 29.88 18.46
C LEU A 148 19.94 29.76 19.18
N LEU A 149 19.03 28.95 18.62
CA LEU A 149 17.72 28.69 19.22
C LEU A 149 17.85 27.89 20.53
N ILE A 150 18.72 26.86 20.54
CA ILE A 150 18.99 26.07 21.74
C ILE A 150 19.63 26.94 22.84
N ALA A 151 20.59 27.80 22.49
CA ALA A 151 21.19 28.73 23.45
C ALA A 151 20.16 29.71 24.05
N SER A 152 19.25 30.21 23.21
CA SER A 152 18.14 31.07 23.65
C SER A 152 17.20 30.33 24.63
N TYR A 153 16.88 29.07 24.33
CA TYR A 153 16.11 28.20 25.22
C TYR A 153 16.83 27.95 26.55
N VAL A 154 18.14 27.68 26.52
CA VAL A 154 18.96 27.48 27.72
C VAL A 154 18.87 28.71 28.65
N LEU A 155 19.01 29.92 28.10
CA LEU A 155 18.87 31.16 28.88
C LEU A 155 17.47 31.30 29.48
N LEU A 156 16.42 30.98 28.71
CA LEU A 156 15.05 31.02 29.20
C LEU A 156 14.85 30.10 30.40
N VAL A 157 15.36 28.86 30.33
CA VAL A 157 15.26 27.89 31.44
C VAL A 157 16.01 28.41 32.68
N PHE A 158 17.22 28.93 32.51
CA PHE A 158 17.97 29.52 33.63
C PHE A 158 17.20 30.69 34.27
N ARG A 159 16.64 31.58 33.44
CA ARG A 159 15.90 32.74 33.93
C ARG A 159 14.62 32.35 34.66
N PHE A 160 13.90 31.37 34.14
CA PHE A 160 12.68 30.86 34.79
C PHE A 160 13.00 30.17 36.12
N THR A 161 14.09 29.41 36.17
CA THR A 161 14.58 28.77 37.39
C THR A 161 14.95 29.82 38.44
N GLU A 162 15.65 30.89 38.04
CA GLU A 162 15.99 32.02 38.93
C GLU A 162 14.72 32.71 39.46
N LEU A 163 13.72 32.91 38.60
CA LEU A 163 12.44 33.51 38.99
C LEU A 163 11.74 32.65 40.05
N ILE A 164 11.66 31.33 39.87
CA ILE A 164 11.08 30.41 40.86
C ILE A 164 11.81 30.50 42.20
N LEU A 165 13.14 30.52 42.18
CA LEU A 165 13.96 30.63 43.39
C LEU A 165 13.79 31.99 44.08
N SER A 166 13.36 33.03 43.38
CA SER A 166 13.13 34.38 43.92
C SER A 166 11.72 34.60 44.51
N PHE A 167 10.72 33.80 44.12
CA PHE A 167 9.31 34.15 44.29
C PHE A 167 8.73 33.90 45.71
N THR A 168 9.47 33.29 46.64
CA THR A 168 9.00 33.08 48.03
C THR A 168 10.19 32.93 48.99
N ARG A 169 10.02 33.09 50.31
CA ARG A 169 11.05 32.69 51.31
C ARG A 169 10.54 31.63 52.28
N THR A 170 9.26 31.30 52.21
CA THR A 170 8.52 30.54 53.23
C THR A 170 8.65 29.02 53.10
N HIS A 171 8.89 28.47 51.89
CA HIS A 171 8.97 27.02 51.66
C HIS A 171 10.14 26.61 50.74
N VAL A 172 11.36 26.57 51.31
CA VAL A 172 12.61 26.25 50.57
C VAL A 172 12.57 24.88 49.87
N SER A 173 11.93 23.88 50.47
CA SER A 173 11.81 22.55 49.87
C SER A 173 10.94 22.56 48.60
N LEU A 174 9.80 23.24 48.64
CA LEU A 174 8.91 23.37 47.49
C LEU A 174 9.59 24.10 46.33
N GLN A 175 10.34 25.16 46.64
CA GLN A 175 11.10 25.91 45.62
C GLN A 175 12.15 25.06 44.93
N ARG A 176 12.90 24.26 45.69
CA ARG A 176 13.90 23.35 45.11
C ARG A 176 13.24 22.30 44.23
N VAL A 177 12.08 21.79 44.62
CA VAL A 177 11.30 20.85 43.79
C VAL A 177 10.80 21.52 42.52
N LEU A 178 10.25 22.73 42.61
CA LEU A 178 9.77 23.48 41.43
C LEU A 178 10.90 23.88 40.49
N ALA A 179 12.03 24.35 41.03
CA ALA A 179 13.24 24.66 40.26
C ALA A 179 13.77 23.41 39.56
N LEU A 180 13.83 22.28 40.26
CA LEU A 180 14.23 20.99 39.70
C LEU A 180 13.22 20.46 38.66
N ALA A 181 11.93 20.69 38.82
CA ALA A 181 10.92 20.26 37.86
C ALA A 181 10.84 21.18 36.62
N SER A 182 11.32 22.42 36.71
CA SER A 182 11.10 23.41 35.66
C SER A 182 11.75 23.09 34.32
N PRO A 183 13.02 22.65 34.21
CA PRO A 183 13.60 22.31 32.90
C PRO A 183 12.84 21.22 32.12
N PRO A 184 12.50 20.05 32.70
CA PRO A 184 11.76 19.02 31.96
C PRO A 184 10.32 19.43 31.67
N VAL A 185 9.66 20.21 32.53
CA VAL A 185 8.31 20.73 32.26
C VAL A 185 8.32 21.69 31.07
N ILE A 186 9.27 22.63 31.02
CA ILE A 186 9.40 23.55 29.89
C ILE A 186 9.79 22.77 28.62
N GLY A 187 10.74 21.85 28.69
CA GLY A 187 11.16 21.02 27.55
C GLY A 187 10.01 20.18 26.99
N PHE A 188 9.22 19.56 27.85
CA PHE A 188 8.03 18.83 27.47
C PHE A 188 6.99 19.75 26.83
N ALA A 189 6.71 20.92 27.43
CA ALA A 189 5.74 21.87 26.90
C ALA A 189 6.12 22.37 25.51
N VAL A 190 7.39 22.69 25.27
CA VAL A 190 7.89 23.11 23.95
C VAL A 190 7.84 21.94 22.96
N SER A 191 8.23 20.73 23.34
CA SER A 191 8.19 19.55 22.47
C SER A 191 6.76 19.14 22.10
N ALA A 192 5.85 19.14 23.06
CA ALA A 192 4.43 18.91 22.82
C ALA A 192 3.83 20.01 21.91
N SER A 193 4.19 21.27 22.15
CA SER A 193 3.75 22.39 21.30
C SER A 193 4.25 22.21 19.86
N ALA A 194 5.53 21.88 19.68
CA ALA A 194 6.11 21.61 18.36
C ALA A 194 5.41 20.43 17.67
N TYR A 195 5.10 19.36 18.39
CA TYR A 195 4.33 18.23 17.86
C TYR A 195 2.94 18.66 17.36
N TYR A 196 2.19 19.44 18.14
CA TYR A 196 0.84 19.87 17.74
C TYR A 196 0.88 20.89 16.60
N VAL A 197 1.88 21.78 16.58
CA VAL A 197 2.13 22.69 15.44
C VAL A 197 2.45 21.88 14.18
N CYS A 198 3.38 20.92 14.26
CA CYS A 198 3.69 20.06 13.11
C CYS A 198 2.47 19.23 12.68
N THR A 199 1.67 18.72 13.63
CA THR A 199 0.42 18.01 13.32
C THR A 199 -0.58 18.90 12.57
N LEU A 200 -0.66 20.20 12.92
CA LEU A 200 -1.53 21.15 12.23
C LEU A 200 -1.15 21.30 10.75
N PHE A 201 0.15 21.36 10.44
CA PHE A 201 0.68 21.58 9.10
C PHE A 201 0.87 20.30 8.28
N PHE A 202 1.19 19.18 8.92
CA PHE A 202 1.67 17.96 8.25
C PHE A 202 0.76 16.74 8.45
N SER A 203 -0.24 16.81 9.33
CA SER A 203 -1.23 15.74 9.45
C SER A 203 -2.39 15.97 8.49
N LEU A 204 -2.56 15.01 7.57
CA LEU A 204 -3.70 14.99 6.66
C LEU A 204 -4.98 14.68 7.42
N THR A 205 -6.04 15.43 7.10
CA THR A 205 -7.37 15.11 7.62
C THR A 205 -8.01 14.03 6.74
N PRO A 206 -8.57 12.96 7.32
CA PRO A 206 -9.38 12.02 6.56
C PRO A 206 -10.52 12.75 5.85
N ALA A 207 -10.80 12.37 4.61
CA ALA A 207 -11.89 12.90 3.81
C ALA A 207 -12.96 11.84 3.62
N LYS A 208 -14.23 12.24 3.74
CA LYS A 208 -15.38 11.38 3.41
C LYS A 208 -15.57 11.42 1.91
N ILE A 209 -15.71 10.26 1.28
CA ILE A 209 -15.88 10.17 -0.16
C ILE A 209 -17.08 9.32 -0.56
N ASP A 210 -17.72 9.73 -1.65
CA ASP A 210 -18.68 8.93 -2.42
C ASP A 210 -18.26 9.03 -3.90
N ILE A 211 -17.82 7.91 -4.45
CA ILE A 211 -17.36 7.80 -5.84
C ILE A 211 -18.32 6.88 -6.57
N LEU A 212 -18.86 7.36 -7.69
CA LEU A 212 -19.68 6.59 -8.61
C LEU A 212 -19.04 6.58 -9.99
N LEU A 213 -18.71 5.39 -10.48
CA LEU A 213 -17.97 5.17 -11.71
C LEU A 213 -18.87 4.45 -12.72
N ASP A 214 -19.06 5.07 -13.88
CA ASP A 214 -19.70 4.52 -15.04
C ASP A 214 -18.84 3.44 -15.72
N PRO A 215 -19.47 2.59 -16.54
CA PRO A 215 -18.73 1.74 -17.46
C PRO A 215 -17.88 2.60 -18.41
N SER A 216 -16.64 2.17 -18.68
CA SER A 216 -15.50 2.95 -19.20
C SER A 216 -14.54 3.46 -18.12
N THR A 217 -14.39 2.67 -17.04
CA THR A 217 -13.45 2.95 -15.95
C THR A 217 -12.42 1.85 -15.86
N PHE A 218 -11.15 2.21 -15.70
CA PHE A 218 -10.07 1.27 -15.40
C PHE A 218 -9.28 1.73 -14.19
N GLY A 219 -8.63 0.79 -13.51
CA GLY A 219 -7.98 1.12 -12.25
C GLY A 219 -7.41 -0.08 -11.52
N TYR A 220 -7.09 0.12 -10.25
CA TYR A 220 -6.74 -0.98 -9.35
C TYR A 220 -7.41 -0.79 -7.98
N TYR A 221 -7.56 -1.88 -7.24
CA TYR A 221 -7.98 -1.84 -5.85
C TYR A 221 -7.22 -2.86 -5.00
N THR A 222 -7.12 -2.59 -3.70
CA THR A 222 -6.59 -3.51 -2.69
C THR A 222 -7.67 -3.81 -1.67
N SER A 223 -7.95 -5.10 -1.42
CA SER A 223 -8.96 -5.55 -0.46
C SER A 223 -8.36 -6.31 0.73
N ASN A 224 -7.02 -6.39 0.80
CA ASN A 224 -6.32 -6.96 1.94
C ASN A 224 -6.25 -5.96 3.10
N ILE A 225 -7.20 -6.09 4.02
CA ILE A 225 -7.07 -5.55 5.37
C ILE A 225 -6.06 -6.44 6.08
N SER A 226 -4.81 -6.00 6.19
CA SER A 226 -3.87 -6.62 7.11
C SER A 226 -4.51 -6.56 8.49
N LYS A 227 -5.03 -7.69 8.99
CA LYS A 227 -5.43 -7.83 10.38
C LYS A 227 -4.21 -7.47 11.21
N LYS A 228 -4.18 -6.27 11.80
CA LYS A 228 -3.21 -5.98 12.84
C LYS A 228 -3.48 -6.99 13.96
N GLN A 229 -2.47 -7.77 14.32
CA GLN A 229 -2.50 -8.62 15.51
C GLN A 229 -2.88 -7.74 16.72
N GLY A 230 -4.11 -7.85 17.21
CA GLY A 230 -4.55 -7.17 18.42
C GLY A 230 -5.97 -6.60 18.41
N GLU A 231 -6.60 -6.37 17.25
CA GLU A 231 -7.99 -5.88 17.20
C GLU A 231 -8.95 -7.06 17.01
N LEU A 232 -9.65 -7.38 18.11
CA LEU A 232 -10.75 -8.33 18.16
C LEU A 232 -11.98 -7.71 17.50
N SER A 233 -11.94 -7.53 16.18
CA SER A 233 -13.07 -7.00 15.43
C SER A 233 -14.06 -8.13 15.14
N SER A 234 -15.17 -8.09 15.87
CA SER A 234 -16.41 -8.81 15.65
C SER A 234 -16.94 -8.60 14.22
N ALA A 235 -17.57 -9.64 13.67
CA ALA A 235 -18.14 -9.75 12.31
C ALA A 235 -17.12 -9.84 11.16
N THR A 236 -17.27 -10.89 10.36
CA THR A 236 -16.55 -11.18 9.12
C THR A 236 -16.74 -10.05 8.11
N GLU A 237 -15.89 -9.03 8.16
CA GLU A 237 -15.84 -8.00 7.12
C GLU A 237 -15.54 -8.65 5.76
N LYS A 238 -16.54 -8.66 4.87
CA LYS A 238 -16.40 -9.18 3.51
C LYS A 238 -15.44 -8.29 2.72
N LYS A 239 -14.55 -8.91 1.94
CA LYS A 239 -13.66 -8.21 1.01
C LYS A 239 -14.42 -7.85 -0.26
N PHE A 240 -14.18 -6.65 -0.79
CA PHE A 240 -14.62 -6.32 -2.13
C PHE A 240 -13.81 -7.12 -3.15
N GLY A 241 -14.48 -7.58 -4.20
CA GLY A 241 -13.80 -8.17 -5.34
C GLY A 241 -14.73 -8.48 -6.50
N LEU A 242 -14.23 -8.21 -7.70
CA LEU A 242 -14.84 -8.70 -8.93
C LEU A 242 -14.58 -10.21 -9.01
N PHE A 243 -15.61 -11.00 -9.35
CA PHE A 243 -15.53 -12.47 -9.42
C PHE A 243 -15.24 -13.12 -8.06
N SER A 244 -15.87 -12.63 -7.00
CA SER A 244 -15.60 -13.09 -5.62
C SER A 244 -16.77 -13.83 -4.96
N GLU A 245 -17.99 -13.62 -5.46
CA GLU A 245 -19.17 -14.35 -5.03
C GLU A 245 -19.58 -15.30 -6.16
N GLY A 246 -19.66 -16.60 -5.85
CA GLY A 246 -20.10 -17.65 -6.78
C GLY A 246 -21.58 -17.55 -7.08
N GLY A 247 -22.03 -16.40 -7.57
CA GLY A 247 -23.38 -16.20 -8.06
C GLY A 247 -23.47 -16.59 -9.53
N ASN A 248 -24.64 -17.10 -9.93
CA ASN A 248 -24.85 -17.59 -11.29
C ASN A 248 -25.03 -16.40 -12.24
N PHE A 249 -24.27 -16.36 -13.34
CA PHE A 249 -24.34 -15.33 -14.37
C PHE A 249 -24.55 -15.94 -15.76
N ASN A 250 -25.12 -15.16 -16.66
CA ASN A 250 -25.20 -15.47 -18.08
C ASN A 250 -24.24 -14.58 -18.88
N GLY A 251 -23.12 -15.13 -19.31
CA GLY A 251 -22.06 -14.38 -20.00
C GLY A 251 -20.92 -15.28 -20.47
N ASP A 252 -20.02 -14.72 -21.27
CA ASP A 252 -18.86 -15.46 -21.76
C ASP A 252 -17.66 -15.23 -20.84
N LEU A 253 -17.06 -16.30 -20.33
CA LEU A 253 -15.81 -16.24 -19.57
C LEU A 253 -14.62 -16.41 -20.50
N GLU A 254 -13.68 -15.48 -20.42
CA GLU A 254 -12.42 -15.50 -21.16
C GLU A 254 -11.25 -15.33 -20.19
N VAL A 255 -10.18 -16.12 -20.38
CA VAL A 255 -8.93 -15.97 -19.64
C VAL A 255 -7.79 -15.88 -20.64
N ILE A 256 -7.00 -14.82 -20.59
CA ILE A 256 -5.79 -14.62 -21.40
C ILE A 256 -4.60 -14.67 -20.45
N ASN A 257 -3.74 -15.68 -20.60
CA ASN A 257 -2.63 -15.96 -19.70
C ASN A 257 -1.29 -16.06 -20.44
N GLN A 258 -0.16 -15.93 -19.72
CA GLN A 258 1.18 -16.14 -20.27
C GLN A 258 2.03 -17.18 -19.52
N THR A 259 1.66 -17.53 -18.29
CA THR A 259 2.32 -18.55 -17.47
C THR A 259 1.79 -19.95 -17.77
N PRO A 260 2.47 -21.02 -17.31
CA PRO A 260 1.92 -22.36 -17.37
C PRO A 260 0.55 -22.40 -16.69
N LEU A 261 -0.43 -23.02 -17.35
CA LEU A 261 -1.81 -23.01 -16.90
C LEU A 261 -2.34 -24.44 -16.80
N VAL A 262 -3.01 -24.74 -15.69
CA VAL A 262 -3.48 -26.08 -15.36
C VAL A 262 -4.99 -26.04 -15.19
N PHE A 263 -5.71 -26.69 -16.10
CA PHE A 263 -7.14 -26.95 -15.99
C PHE A 263 -7.34 -28.28 -15.28
N SER A 264 -8.16 -28.30 -14.25
CA SER A 264 -8.48 -29.51 -13.50
C SER A 264 -9.99 -29.62 -13.33
N TRP A 265 -10.54 -30.74 -13.74
CA TRP A 265 -11.93 -31.11 -13.52
C TRP A 265 -11.93 -32.42 -12.73
N LYS A 266 -12.74 -32.47 -11.67
CA LYS A 266 -12.95 -33.68 -10.89
C LYS A 266 -14.45 -33.93 -10.78
N LYS A 267 -14.83 -35.18 -10.91
CA LYS A 267 -16.19 -35.64 -10.64
C LYS A 267 -16.60 -35.22 -9.24
N SER A 268 -17.74 -34.54 -9.13
CA SER A 268 -18.30 -34.21 -7.82
C SER A 268 -18.66 -35.48 -7.06
N ASP A 269 -18.76 -35.42 -5.74
CA ASP A 269 -19.15 -36.55 -4.88
C ASP A 269 -20.55 -37.13 -5.20
N ARG A 270 -21.34 -36.49 -6.06
CA ARG A 270 -22.64 -36.97 -6.51
C ARG A 270 -22.53 -38.14 -7.50
N PRO A 271 -23.42 -39.15 -7.39
CA PRO A 271 -23.46 -40.26 -8.33
C PRO A 271 -23.83 -39.78 -9.75
N GLY A 272 -23.05 -40.21 -10.74
CA GLY A 272 -23.29 -39.86 -12.14
C GLY A 272 -22.19 -40.38 -13.07
N ILE A 273 -22.57 -40.64 -14.32
CA ILE A 273 -21.64 -41.01 -15.39
C ILE A 273 -21.36 -39.77 -16.22
N TYR A 274 -20.07 -39.41 -16.32
CA TYR A 274 -19.61 -38.27 -17.10
C TYR A 274 -18.90 -38.78 -18.36
N LYS A 275 -19.23 -38.19 -19.50
CA LYS A 275 -18.50 -38.36 -20.75
C LYS A 275 -17.59 -37.17 -20.99
N GLY A 276 -16.31 -37.44 -21.19
CA GLY A 276 -15.33 -36.45 -21.61
C GLY A 276 -15.03 -36.58 -23.09
N SER A 277 -14.79 -35.47 -23.77
CA SER A 277 -14.27 -35.45 -25.14
C SER A 277 -13.30 -34.30 -25.32
N ILE A 278 -12.18 -34.58 -25.99
CA ILE A 278 -11.14 -33.60 -26.32
C ILE A 278 -10.92 -33.63 -27.83
N MET A 279 -11.11 -32.48 -28.47
CA MET A 279 -10.85 -32.28 -29.90
C MET A 279 -9.70 -31.29 -30.07
N LEU A 280 -8.76 -31.58 -30.96
CA LEU A 280 -7.59 -30.75 -31.22
C LEU A 280 -7.65 -30.10 -32.60
N TYR A 281 -7.18 -28.86 -32.67
CA TYR A 281 -7.21 -28.03 -33.85
C TYR A 281 -5.90 -27.28 -34.06
N THR A 282 -5.59 -26.96 -35.31
CA THR A 282 -4.48 -26.09 -35.71
C THR A 282 -5.01 -24.87 -36.46
N GLY A 283 -4.34 -23.73 -36.28
CA GLY A 283 -4.68 -22.48 -36.98
C GLY A 283 -6.02 -21.85 -36.55
N CYS A 284 -6.70 -22.42 -35.55
CA CYS A 284 -7.92 -21.86 -35.00
C CYS A 284 -7.60 -20.83 -33.93
N LEU A 285 -8.23 -19.67 -34.06
CA LEU A 285 -8.29 -18.64 -33.03
C LEU A 285 -9.73 -18.58 -32.49
N PRO A 286 -9.95 -18.08 -31.26
CA PRO A 286 -11.28 -18.11 -30.64
C PRO A 286 -12.41 -17.50 -31.46
N TYR A 287 -12.14 -16.48 -32.27
CA TYR A 287 -13.12 -15.81 -33.11
C TYR A 287 -13.44 -16.55 -34.43
N ASN A 288 -12.58 -17.51 -34.83
CA ASN A 288 -12.71 -18.29 -36.06
C ASN A 288 -13.10 -19.75 -35.80
N LEU A 289 -13.59 -20.07 -34.60
CA LEU A 289 -14.11 -21.41 -34.32
C LEU A 289 -15.36 -21.70 -35.17
N PRO A 290 -15.40 -22.85 -35.85
CA PRO A 290 -16.61 -23.29 -36.52
C PRO A 290 -17.74 -23.42 -35.49
N THR A 291 -18.86 -22.73 -35.71
CA THR A 291 -20.06 -22.81 -34.85
C THR A 291 -20.71 -24.19 -34.91
N LYS A 292 -20.53 -24.91 -36.02
CA LYS A 292 -20.88 -26.32 -36.19
C LYS A 292 -19.60 -27.10 -36.47
N VAL A 293 -19.02 -27.64 -35.41
CA VAL A 293 -17.92 -28.58 -35.53
C VAL A 293 -18.54 -29.94 -35.82
N SER A 294 -18.44 -30.43 -37.06
CA SER A 294 -18.60 -31.86 -37.33
C SER A 294 -17.59 -32.59 -36.44
N GLN A 295 -18.03 -33.50 -35.57
CA GLN A 295 -17.14 -34.25 -34.70
C GLN A 295 -16.03 -34.86 -35.57
N PRO A 296 -14.75 -34.43 -35.41
CA PRO A 296 -13.69 -35.03 -36.18
C PRO A 296 -13.59 -36.51 -35.78
N ASP A 297 -13.27 -37.37 -36.75
CA ASP A 297 -13.16 -38.83 -36.56
C ASP A 297 -12.17 -39.22 -35.44
N ASN A 298 -11.30 -38.30 -35.01
CA ASN A 298 -10.26 -38.52 -34.00
C ASN A 298 -10.46 -37.68 -32.72
N THR A 299 -11.66 -37.71 -32.16
CA THR A 299 -11.92 -37.15 -30.83
C THR A 299 -11.41 -38.10 -29.75
N ILE A 300 -10.64 -37.61 -28.77
CA ILE A 300 -10.27 -38.42 -27.60
C ILE A 300 -11.49 -38.46 -26.68
N THR A 301 -12.16 -39.61 -26.60
CA THR A 301 -13.39 -39.78 -25.80
C THR A 301 -13.15 -40.63 -24.57
N PHE A 302 -13.79 -40.24 -23.47
CA PHE A 302 -13.76 -40.95 -22.19
C PHE A 302 -15.19 -41.29 -21.77
N ASP A 303 -15.51 -42.57 -21.71
CA ASP A 303 -16.79 -43.07 -21.23
C ASP A 303 -16.65 -43.38 -19.73
N ASN A 304 -17.14 -42.50 -18.84
CA ASN A 304 -17.02 -42.54 -17.36
C ASN A 304 -15.76 -41.86 -16.77
N LEU A 305 -15.56 -40.60 -17.11
CA LEU A 305 -14.49 -39.75 -16.62
C LEU A 305 -14.66 -39.43 -15.11
N ASN A 306 -13.63 -39.64 -14.28
CA ASN A 306 -13.62 -39.23 -12.87
C ASN A 306 -12.71 -38.03 -12.58
N ASN A 307 -11.59 -37.91 -13.28
CA ASN A 307 -10.66 -36.81 -13.17
C ASN A 307 -10.06 -36.49 -14.54
N LEU A 308 -9.93 -35.20 -14.83
CA LEU A 308 -9.25 -34.68 -16.01
C LEU A 308 -8.38 -33.50 -15.64
N GLN A 309 -7.13 -33.54 -16.08
CA GLN A 309 -6.20 -32.44 -15.95
C GLN A 309 -5.58 -32.12 -17.31
N VAL A 310 -5.57 -30.86 -17.70
CA VAL A 310 -4.89 -30.36 -18.90
C VAL A 310 -3.88 -29.31 -18.46
N GLU A 311 -2.60 -29.56 -18.68
CA GLU A 311 -1.51 -28.64 -18.40
C GLU A 311 -0.97 -28.09 -19.72
N ILE A 312 -0.92 -26.77 -19.83
CA ILE A 312 -0.32 -26.05 -20.96
C ILE A 312 0.92 -25.33 -20.44
N ASP A 313 2.02 -25.44 -21.17
CA ASP A 313 3.25 -24.74 -20.85
C ASP A 313 3.13 -23.21 -20.97
N SER A 314 4.17 -22.50 -20.54
CA SER A 314 4.22 -21.03 -20.62
C SER A 314 4.07 -20.56 -22.08
N GLY A 315 3.33 -19.48 -22.29
CA GLY A 315 3.01 -18.92 -23.59
C GLY A 315 1.66 -18.22 -23.57
N ILE A 316 1.39 -17.37 -24.57
CA ILE A 316 0.07 -16.75 -24.68
C ILE A 316 -0.97 -17.86 -24.85
N THR A 317 -1.83 -18.01 -23.86
CA THR A 317 -2.90 -18.99 -23.81
C THR A 317 -4.21 -18.29 -23.57
N GLN A 318 -5.25 -18.67 -24.30
CA GLN A 318 -6.58 -18.09 -24.22
C GLN A 318 -7.60 -19.19 -23.97
N LEU A 319 -8.35 -19.08 -22.88
CA LEU A 319 -9.53 -19.89 -22.58
C LEU A 319 -10.79 -19.10 -22.94
N LEU A 320 -11.78 -19.77 -23.52
CA LEU A 320 -13.11 -19.25 -23.76
C LEU A 320 -14.16 -20.28 -23.34
N ILE A 321 -15.12 -19.86 -22.51
CA ILE A 321 -16.32 -20.61 -22.15
C ILE A 321 -17.52 -19.75 -22.55
N ASN A 322 -18.32 -20.23 -23.52
CA ASN A 322 -19.38 -19.45 -24.14
C ASN A 322 -20.76 -19.77 -23.55
N SER A 323 -21.54 -18.74 -23.20
CA SER A 323 -22.88 -18.88 -22.62
C SER A 323 -23.88 -19.57 -23.53
N LYS A 324 -23.82 -19.34 -24.85
CA LYS A 324 -24.70 -19.94 -25.87
C LYS A 324 -24.55 -21.46 -25.99
N SER A 325 -23.47 -22.03 -25.45
CA SER A 325 -23.31 -23.48 -25.32
C SER A 325 -24.07 -24.08 -24.12
N GLY A 326 -24.94 -23.27 -23.49
CA GLY A 326 -25.88 -23.68 -22.47
C GLY A 326 -25.36 -23.53 -21.05
N ALA A 327 -24.41 -22.62 -20.78
CA ALA A 327 -23.80 -22.48 -19.47
C ALA A 327 -24.04 -21.08 -18.90
N ASN A 328 -25.11 -20.95 -18.12
CA ASN A 328 -25.08 -20.03 -16.99
C ASN A 328 -24.10 -20.63 -15.97
N GLY A 329 -23.20 -19.85 -15.39
CA GLY A 329 -22.20 -20.38 -14.48
C GLY A 329 -21.91 -19.48 -13.30
N GLU A 330 -21.22 -20.01 -12.32
CA GLU A 330 -20.62 -19.25 -11.21
C GLU A 330 -19.12 -19.12 -11.48
N VAL A 331 -18.52 -17.98 -11.14
CA VAL A 331 -17.06 -17.77 -11.23
C VAL A 331 -16.55 -17.22 -9.90
N ALA A 332 -15.43 -17.77 -9.43
CA ALA A 332 -14.70 -17.24 -8.29
C ALA A 332 -13.21 -17.18 -8.61
N ILE A 333 -12.55 -16.11 -8.20
CA ILE A 333 -11.11 -15.93 -8.33
C ILE A 333 -10.56 -15.53 -6.97
N ASP A 334 -9.49 -16.20 -6.55
CA ASP A 334 -8.80 -15.87 -5.31
C ASP A 334 -8.39 -14.39 -5.29
N ASN A 335 -8.70 -13.70 -4.19
CA ASN A 335 -8.40 -12.29 -4.03
C ASN A 335 -6.96 -12.08 -3.57
N GLU A 336 -6.08 -11.65 -4.47
CA GLU A 336 -4.75 -11.16 -4.12
C GLU A 336 -4.77 -9.74 -3.54
N ALA A 337 -3.60 -9.31 -3.05
CA ALA A 337 -3.43 -8.00 -2.42
C ALA A 337 -3.71 -6.83 -3.37
N LEU A 338 -3.42 -6.96 -4.66
CA LEU A 338 -3.59 -5.93 -5.68
C LEU A 338 -4.36 -6.51 -6.87
N ASN A 339 -5.47 -5.87 -7.23
CA ASN A 339 -6.29 -6.27 -8.36
C ASN A 339 -6.41 -5.11 -9.33
N ILE A 340 -5.97 -5.31 -10.57
CA ILE A 340 -6.21 -4.33 -11.66
C ILE A 340 -7.54 -4.70 -12.30
N TYR A 341 -8.35 -3.71 -12.62
CA TYR A 341 -9.66 -3.93 -13.22
C TYR A 341 -9.93 -2.99 -14.38
N TRP A 342 -10.84 -3.41 -15.24
CA TRP A 342 -11.41 -2.57 -16.29
C TRP A 342 -12.87 -2.93 -16.53
N LEU A 343 -13.74 -1.93 -16.45
CA LEU A 343 -15.16 -2.02 -16.69
C LEU A 343 -15.48 -1.32 -18.02
N SER A 344 -16.20 -2.00 -18.91
CA SER A 344 -16.68 -1.42 -20.17
C SER A 344 -18.12 -1.84 -20.45
N GLN A 345 -18.81 -1.08 -21.30
CA GLN A 345 -20.18 -1.37 -21.74
C GLN A 345 -20.25 -1.24 -23.25
N ASP A 346 -20.88 -2.22 -23.90
CA ASP A 346 -21.16 -2.15 -25.33
C ASP A 346 -22.24 -1.09 -25.60
N LEU A 347 -21.95 -0.16 -26.51
CA LEU A 347 -22.81 0.99 -26.77
C LEU A 347 -24.18 0.61 -27.34
N LYS A 348 -24.25 -0.50 -28.11
CA LYS A 348 -25.45 -0.96 -28.83
C LYS A 348 -26.32 -1.84 -27.94
N THR A 349 -25.73 -2.84 -27.31
CA THR A 349 -26.43 -3.86 -26.52
C THR A 349 -26.60 -3.47 -25.06
N LYS A 350 -25.85 -2.47 -24.58
CA LYS A 350 -25.77 -2.05 -23.17
C LYS A 350 -25.30 -3.15 -22.21
N LEU A 351 -24.74 -4.24 -22.73
CA LEU A 351 -24.17 -5.31 -21.93
C LEU A 351 -22.79 -4.91 -21.40
N LEU A 352 -22.49 -5.32 -20.17
CA LEU A 352 -21.25 -5.04 -19.49
C LEU A 352 -20.18 -6.09 -19.81
N THR A 353 -18.94 -5.64 -19.75
CA THR A 353 -17.75 -6.49 -19.68
C THR A 353 -16.95 -6.11 -18.45
N LEU A 354 -16.76 -7.09 -17.56
CA LEU A 354 -15.89 -6.97 -16.39
C LEU A 354 -14.54 -7.61 -16.72
N ASN A 355 -13.44 -6.92 -16.46
CA ASN A 355 -12.09 -7.47 -16.59
C ASN A 355 -11.35 -7.31 -15.25
N ARG A 356 -10.61 -8.34 -14.87
CA ARG A 356 -9.73 -8.35 -13.69
C ARG A 356 -8.40 -9.00 -14.05
N PHE A 357 -7.31 -8.40 -13.59
CA PHE A 357 -5.99 -9.01 -13.53
C PHE A 357 -5.72 -9.34 -12.06
N PRO A 358 -5.85 -10.62 -11.63
CA PRO A 358 -5.82 -10.99 -10.22
C PRO A 358 -4.42 -11.05 -9.62
N GLY A 359 -3.35 -10.92 -10.42
CA GLY A 359 -1.97 -11.01 -9.94
C GLY A 359 -1.31 -12.32 -10.38
N SER A 360 -0.25 -12.73 -9.68
CA SER A 360 0.61 -13.84 -10.12
C SER A 360 0.24 -15.15 -9.43
N ASN A 361 -0.01 -16.19 -10.23
CA ASN A 361 -0.32 -17.54 -9.75
C ASN A 361 -1.67 -17.63 -9.01
N SER A 362 -2.64 -16.81 -9.43
CA SER A 362 -4.00 -16.86 -8.91
C SER A 362 -4.73 -18.12 -9.40
N THR A 363 -5.78 -18.51 -8.66
CA THR A 363 -6.68 -19.61 -9.05
C THR A 363 -8.04 -19.05 -9.49
N LEU A 364 -8.69 -19.73 -10.43
CA LEU A 364 -10.06 -19.46 -10.85
C LEU A 364 -10.87 -20.74 -10.80
N ASP A 365 -12.02 -20.67 -10.16
CA ASP A 365 -13.02 -21.72 -10.15
C ASP A 365 -14.22 -21.28 -11.00
N TYR A 366 -14.62 -22.16 -11.92
CA TYR A 366 -15.81 -21.99 -12.73
C TYR A 366 -16.77 -23.15 -12.50
N TRP A 367 -18.03 -22.86 -12.18
CA TRP A 367 -19.08 -23.87 -12.04
C TRP A 367 -20.16 -23.68 -13.09
N SER A 368 -20.36 -24.67 -13.96
CA SER A 368 -21.50 -24.68 -14.88
C SER A 368 -22.77 -25.14 -14.16
N SER A 369 -23.87 -24.41 -14.38
CA SER A 369 -25.22 -24.82 -13.96
C SER A 369 -25.85 -25.87 -14.90
N SER A 370 -25.18 -26.15 -16.02
CA SER A 370 -25.57 -27.14 -17.01
C SER A 370 -24.86 -28.47 -16.82
N ASN A 371 -25.51 -29.53 -17.31
CA ASN A 371 -24.92 -30.87 -17.38
C ASN A 371 -23.77 -30.96 -18.39
N LYS A 372 -23.65 -29.96 -19.28
CA LYS A 372 -22.58 -29.83 -20.25
C LYS A 372 -21.65 -28.68 -19.86
N LEU A 373 -20.35 -28.95 -19.88
CA LEU A 373 -19.28 -27.95 -19.82
C LEU A 373 -18.52 -28.02 -21.14
N LYS A 374 -18.46 -26.90 -21.87
CA LYS A 374 -17.66 -26.78 -23.10
C LYS A 374 -16.72 -25.60 -22.95
N ALA A 375 -15.42 -25.87 -23.06
CA ALA A 375 -14.36 -24.89 -22.99
C ALA A 375 -13.48 -25.00 -24.23
N TYR A 376 -13.12 -23.86 -24.80
CA TYR A 376 -12.10 -23.78 -25.84
C TYR A 376 -10.83 -23.19 -25.24
N VAL A 377 -9.70 -23.84 -25.47
CA VAL A 377 -8.39 -23.36 -25.04
C VAL A 377 -7.48 -23.30 -26.24
N SER A 378 -6.87 -22.16 -26.50
CA SER A 378 -5.85 -22.01 -27.54
C SER A 378 -4.53 -21.51 -26.98
N THR A 379 -3.42 -22.05 -27.46
CA THR A 379 -2.07 -21.55 -27.15
C THR A 379 -1.37 -21.12 -28.45
N TYR A 380 -0.69 -19.99 -28.41
CA TYR A 380 0.03 -19.44 -29.56
C TYR A 380 1.42 -20.06 -29.67
N LEU A 381 1.77 -20.54 -30.86
CA LEU A 381 3.09 -21.10 -31.18
C LEU A 381 4.14 -19.99 -31.46
N ILE A 382 3.82 -18.72 -31.23
CA ILE A 382 4.69 -17.58 -31.52
C ILE A 382 5.34 -17.09 -30.23
N LYS A 383 6.64 -16.80 -30.29
CA LYS A 383 7.39 -16.03 -29.29
C LYS A 383 7.76 -14.67 -29.89
N SER A 384 7.22 -13.61 -29.32
CA SER A 384 7.58 -12.24 -29.72
C SER A 384 8.69 -11.75 -28.80
N ASP A 385 9.95 -11.81 -29.24
CA ASP A 385 11.07 -11.23 -28.49
C ASP A 385 11.28 -9.74 -28.87
N LYS A 386 10.94 -9.32 -30.11
CA LYS A 386 10.87 -7.91 -30.60
C LYS A 386 9.91 -7.83 -31.79
N MET A 387 9.26 -6.68 -32.01
CA MET A 387 8.21 -6.45 -33.04
C MET A 387 8.56 -6.91 -34.48
N GLN A 388 9.84 -7.04 -34.83
CA GLN A 388 10.28 -7.41 -36.20
C GLN A 388 10.73 -8.87 -36.35
N ASN A 389 11.04 -9.58 -35.27
CA ASN A 389 11.49 -10.98 -35.33
C ASN A 389 10.62 -11.85 -34.42
N SER A 390 9.51 -12.35 -34.96
CA SER A 390 8.67 -13.34 -34.30
C SER A 390 9.20 -14.74 -34.64
N SER A 391 9.66 -15.49 -33.63
CA SER A 391 10.10 -16.87 -33.82
C SER A 391 9.00 -17.84 -33.40
N LEU A 392 8.94 -19.00 -34.05
CA LEU A 392 8.05 -20.07 -33.63
C LEU A 392 8.68 -20.79 -32.44
N GLN A 393 7.89 -20.94 -31.38
CA GLN A 393 8.26 -21.68 -30.18
C GLN A 393 7.38 -22.92 -30.07
N PRO A 394 7.99 -24.12 -29.88
CA PRO A 394 7.21 -25.31 -29.62
C PRO A 394 6.38 -25.14 -28.34
N ARG A 395 5.18 -25.73 -28.34
CA ARG A 395 4.29 -25.75 -27.16
C ARG A 395 3.99 -27.17 -26.75
N ARG A 396 3.87 -27.38 -25.44
CA ARG A 396 3.58 -28.68 -24.85
C ARG A 396 2.25 -28.64 -24.10
N ILE A 397 1.40 -29.61 -24.41
CA ILE A 397 0.12 -29.82 -23.75
C ILE A 397 0.11 -31.23 -23.17
N LYS A 398 -0.04 -31.34 -21.85
CA LYS A 398 -0.19 -32.63 -21.17
C LYS A 398 -1.65 -32.80 -20.78
N ILE A 399 -2.20 -33.97 -21.07
CA ILE A 399 -3.57 -34.34 -20.70
C ILE A 399 -3.46 -35.57 -19.81
N ASN A 400 -4.07 -35.54 -18.63
CA ASN A 400 -4.16 -36.66 -17.72
C ASN A 400 -5.64 -36.93 -17.42
N ALA A 401 -6.15 -38.06 -17.88
CA ALA A 401 -7.54 -38.46 -17.66
C ALA A 401 -7.55 -39.82 -16.94
N ASP A 402 -8.06 -39.88 -15.71
CA ASP A 402 -8.13 -41.10 -14.89
C ASP A 402 -6.80 -41.89 -14.81
N GLY A 403 -5.67 -41.19 -14.79
CA GLY A 403 -4.32 -41.77 -14.72
C GLY A 403 -3.68 -42.06 -16.07
N VAL A 404 -4.43 -41.97 -17.18
CA VAL A 404 -3.89 -42.08 -18.54
C VAL A 404 -3.32 -40.74 -18.99
N ARG A 405 -2.01 -40.70 -19.24
CA ARG A 405 -1.29 -39.48 -19.61
C ARG A 405 -0.98 -39.41 -21.11
N TYR A 406 -1.41 -38.34 -21.74
CA TYR A 406 -1.03 -37.92 -23.09
C TYR A 406 -0.08 -36.73 -22.99
N ASP A 407 0.97 -36.73 -23.79
CA ASP A 407 2.01 -35.70 -23.78
C ASP A 407 2.22 -35.20 -25.20
N LEU A 408 1.53 -34.12 -25.55
CA LEU A 408 1.42 -33.60 -26.89
C LEU A 408 2.41 -32.45 -27.05
N ASN A 409 3.46 -32.67 -27.84
CA ASN A 409 4.40 -31.62 -28.22
C ASN A 409 4.05 -31.13 -29.61
N PHE A 410 3.80 -29.82 -29.74
CA PHE A 410 3.42 -29.16 -30.97
C PHE A 410 4.59 -28.32 -31.48
N GLU A 411 5.10 -28.70 -32.65
CA GLU A 411 6.19 -28.03 -33.35
C GLU A 411 5.70 -27.62 -34.74
N SER A 412 5.91 -26.35 -35.12
CA SER A 412 5.64 -25.87 -36.47
C SER A 412 6.88 -26.00 -37.35
N LYS A 413 6.74 -26.59 -38.54
CA LYS A 413 7.85 -26.93 -39.44
C LYS A 413 8.27 -25.82 -40.41
N LYS A 414 7.51 -24.71 -40.50
CA LYS A 414 7.71 -23.66 -41.52
C LYS A 414 7.88 -22.29 -40.87
N THR A 415 8.81 -21.49 -41.39
CA THR A 415 8.94 -20.07 -41.05
C THR A 415 7.70 -19.30 -41.49
N LEU A 416 7.19 -18.41 -40.65
CA LEU A 416 6.01 -17.59 -40.94
C LEU A 416 6.38 -16.43 -41.88
N ASN A 417 5.65 -16.30 -43.00
CA ASN A 417 5.62 -15.08 -43.81
C ASN A 417 4.34 -14.30 -43.52
N PHE A 418 4.40 -12.97 -43.67
CA PHE A 418 3.27 -12.09 -43.36
C PHE A 418 2.05 -12.31 -44.28
N GLU A 419 2.26 -12.91 -45.46
CA GLU A 419 1.23 -13.18 -46.46
C GLU A 419 0.53 -14.55 -46.29
N ASP A 420 0.99 -15.37 -45.34
CA ASP A 420 0.45 -16.72 -45.15
C ASP A 420 -0.99 -16.70 -44.63
N LYS A 421 -1.88 -17.45 -45.29
CA LYS A 421 -3.27 -17.63 -44.84
C LYS A 421 -3.37 -18.81 -43.88
N PHE A 422 -3.97 -18.59 -42.71
CA PHE A 422 -4.21 -19.62 -41.70
C PHE A 422 -5.62 -20.19 -41.83
N TYR A 423 -5.73 -21.52 -41.93
CA TYR A 423 -7.00 -22.22 -41.92
C TYR A 423 -7.18 -22.96 -40.60
N CYS A 424 -8.39 -22.90 -40.06
CA CYS A 424 -8.77 -23.62 -38.85
C CYS A 424 -9.11 -25.07 -39.21
N ASN A 425 -8.17 -25.98 -38.94
CA ASN A 425 -8.27 -27.39 -39.35
C ASN A 425 -8.25 -28.32 -38.12
N PRO A 426 -9.09 -29.38 -38.09
CA PRO A 426 -8.97 -30.43 -37.07
C PRO A 426 -7.72 -31.28 -37.32
N ILE A 427 -7.04 -31.69 -36.24
CA ILE A 427 -5.87 -32.57 -36.34
C ILE A 427 -6.34 -34.01 -36.56
N THR A 428 -6.24 -34.50 -37.80
CA THR A 428 -6.88 -35.75 -38.25
C THR A 428 -5.96 -36.96 -38.40
N LYS A 429 -4.68 -36.96 -37.94
CA LYS A 429 -3.72 -37.99 -38.37
C LYS A 429 -2.84 -38.71 -37.33
N THR A 430 -3.17 -38.72 -36.06
CA THR A 430 -2.42 -39.55 -35.09
C THR A 430 -3.37 -40.28 -34.16
N LYS A 431 -3.33 -41.62 -34.14
CA LYS A 431 -3.86 -42.37 -32.99
C LYS A 431 -3.18 -41.80 -31.76
N PHE A 432 -3.93 -41.08 -30.92
CA PHE A 432 -3.40 -40.47 -29.71
C PHE A 432 -3.05 -41.59 -28.73
N VAL A 433 -1.82 -42.08 -28.80
CA VAL A 433 -1.28 -43.06 -27.84
C VAL A 433 -0.45 -42.29 -26.81
N PRO A 434 -0.47 -42.69 -25.52
CA PRO A 434 0.40 -42.12 -24.50
C PRO A 434 1.86 -41.97 -24.95
N GLY A 435 2.45 -40.78 -24.80
CA GLY A 435 3.87 -40.50 -25.07
C GLY A 435 4.28 -40.13 -26.50
N ILE A 436 3.34 -39.96 -27.45
CA ILE A 436 3.65 -39.60 -28.85
C ILE A 436 3.85 -38.08 -29.03
N LYS A 437 4.94 -37.68 -29.72
CA LYS A 437 5.13 -36.31 -30.23
C LYS A 437 4.21 -36.06 -31.44
N VAL A 438 3.39 -34.99 -31.40
CA VAL A 438 2.46 -34.65 -32.49
C VAL A 438 3.07 -33.56 -33.35
N ASN A 439 3.72 -33.96 -34.43
CA ASN A 439 4.26 -33.02 -35.40
C ASN A 439 3.11 -32.41 -36.22
N ILE A 440 2.93 -31.08 -36.14
CA ILE A 440 1.98 -30.38 -36.99
C ILE A 440 2.64 -30.21 -38.37
N SER A 441 2.06 -30.80 -39.42
CA SER A 441 2.57 -30.71 -40.79
C SER A 441 2.36 -29.34 -41.43
N ASP A 442 1.42 -28.56 -40.90
CA ASP A 442 0.88 -27.35 -41.53
C ASP A 442 1.38 -26.07 -40.84
N MET A 443 1.33 -24.92 -41.55
CA MET A 443 1.60 -23.61 -40.96
C MET A 443 0.51 -23.27 -39.93
N ALA A 444 0.85 -23.40 -38.65
CA ALA A 444 -0.03 -23.05 -37.54
C ALA A 444 0.62 -21.99 -36.66
N ILE A 445 -0.13 -20.93 -36.37
CA ILE A 445 0.26 -19.89 -35.39
C ILE A 445 -0.30 -20.17 -33.99
N ALA A 446 -1.29 -21.05 -33.91
CA ALA A 446 -1.96 -21.43 -32.68
C ALA A 446 -2.45 -22.87 -32.75
N VAL A 447 -2.51 -23.50 -31.59
CA VAL A 447 -3.11 -24.82 -31.38
C VAL A 447 -4.30 -24.64 -30.45
N GLY A 448 -5.44 -25.22 -30.83
CA GLY A 448 -6.69 -25.16 -30.08
C GLY A 448 -7.11 -26.52 -29.54
N ILE A 449 -7.75 -26.51 -28.38
CA ILE A 449 -8.37 -27.66 -27.72
C ILE A 449 -9.81 -27.29 -27.44
N ILE A 450 -10.77 -28.11 -27.88
CA ILE A 450 -12.14 -28.07 -27.36
C ILE A 450 -12.26 -29.19 -26.33
N LEU A 451 -12.46 -28.80 -25.07
CA LEU A 451 -12.81 -29.68 -23.98
C LEU A 451 -14.34 -29.68 -23.82
N GLN A 452 -14.95 -30.86 -23.85
CA GLN A 452 -16.37 -31.03 -23.57
C GLN A 452 -16.60 -32.16 -22.56
N ILE A 453 -17.29 -31.85 -21.47
CA ILE A 453 -17.67 -32.78 -20.41
C ILE A 453 -19.19 -32.76 -20.28
N GLU A 454 -19.82 -33.92 -20.33
CA GLU A 454 -21.28 -34.08 -20.29
C GLU A 454 -21.69 -35.16 -19.29
N ARG A 455 -22.56 -34.79 -18.34
CA ARG A 455 -23.21 -35.76 -17.45
C ARG A 455 -24.36 -36.44 -18.18
N LYS A 456 -24.33 -37.78 -18.28
CA LYS A 456 -25.37 -38.56 -18.98
C LYS A 456 -26.61 -38.82 -18.14
N THR A 457 -26.48 -38.91 -16.82
CA THR A 457 -27.62 -39.19 -15.95
C THR A 457 -28.44 -37.92 -15.72
N PRO A 458 -29.76 -37.96 -15.95
CA PRO A 458 -30.64 -36.84 -15.62
C PRO A 458 -30.56 -36.55 -14.12
N VAL A 459 -30.69 -35.27 -13.79
CA VAL A 459 -30.46 -34.73 -12.46
C VAL A 459 -31.76 -34.84 -11.67
N ASP A 460 -31.74 -35.43 -10.48
CA ASP A 460 -32.87 -35.32 -9.55
C ASP A 460 -33.17 -33.85 -9.28
N SER A 461 -34.46 -33.50 -9.25
CA SER A 461 -35.03 -32.13 -9.23
C SER A 461 -34.57 -31.24 -8.05
N PHE A 462 -33.78 -31.76 -7.11
CA PHE A 462 -33.24 -31.06 -5.93
C PHE A 462 -31.76 -30.65 -6.04
N SER A 463 -31.13 -30.78 -7.21
CA SER A 463 -29.69 -30.50 -7.37
C SER A 463 -29.35 -29.00 -7.37
N SER A 464 -28.45 -28.61 -6.45
CA SER A 464 -27.83 -27.27 -6.43
C SER A 464 -27.18 -26.86 -7.77
N ASN A 465 -27.02 -25.55 -7.96
CA ASN A 465 -26.53 -24.87 -9.17
C ASN A 465 -25.10 -25.22 -9.61
N ARG A 466 -24.34 -26.02 -8.83
CA ARG A 466 -22.93 -26.36 -9.12
C ARG A 466 -22.80 -27.79 -9.66
N LYS A 467 -23.01 -27.97 -10.97
CA LYS A 467 -23.07 -29.32 -11.57
C LYS A 467 -21.73 -29.79 -12.14
N ASN A 468 -20.93 -28.89 -12.69
CA ASN A 468 -19.59 -29.17 -13.23
C ASN A 468 -18.61 -28.09 -12.79
N ALA A 469 -17.57 -28.45 -12.05
CA ALA A 469 -16.55 -27.51 -11.56
C ALA A 469 -15.25 -27.65 -12.39
N LEU A 470 -14.74 -26.54 -12.89
CA LEU A 470 -13.45 -26.43 -13.54
C LEU A 470 -12.56 -25.52 -12.69
N HIS A 471 -11.46 -26.08 -12.20
CA HIS A 471 -10.44 -25.38 -11.42
C HIS A 471 -9.27 -25.02 -12.34
N ILE A 472 -8.86 -23.76 -12.32
CA ILE A 472 -7.82 -23.23 -13.20
C ILE A 472 -6.73 -22.61 -12.34
N ASN A 473 -5.55 -23.22 -12.39
CA ASN A 473 -4.39 -22.78 -11.61
C ASN A 473 -3.33 -22.14 -12.51
N GLY A 474 -2.53 -21.25 -11.93
CA GLY A 474 -1.41 -20.61 -12.62
C GLY A 474 -1.82 -19.38 -13.44
N ILE A 475 -2.90 -18.69 -13.07
CA ILE A 475 -3.33 -17.47 -13.77
C ILE A 475 -2.37 -16.33 -13.41
N ASN A 476 -1.85 -15.68 -14.44
CA ASN A 476 -1.06 -14.46 -14.43
C ASN A 476 -1.39 -13.67 -15.71
N GLY A 477 -2.61 -13.15 -15.75
CA GLY A 477 -3.21 -12.65 -16.98
C GLY A 477 -4.59 -12.01 -16.77
N TRP A 478 -5.25 -11.65 -17.86
CA TRP A 478 -6.58 -11.05 -17.82
C TRP A 478 -7.66 -12.12 -17.73
N VAL A 479 -8.58 -11.93 -16.79
CA VAL A 479 -9.84 -12.67 -16.73
C VAL A 479 -10.97 -11.69 -17.06
N SER A 480 -11.80 -12.06 -18.03
CA SER A 480 -12.86 -11.24 -18.56
C SER A 480 -14.18 -12.00 -18.55
N VAL A 481 -15.23 -11.37 -18.07
CA VAL A 481 -16.60 -11.87 -18.23
C VAL A 481 -17.37 -10.86 -19.08
N LYS A 482 -17.80 -11.30 -20.26
CA LYS A 482 -18.43 -10.47 -21.29
C LYS A 482 -19.92 -10.74 -21.40
N ASN A 483 -20.62 -9.82 -22.06
CA ASN A 483 -22.05 -9.94 -22.39
C ASN A 483 -22.96 -10.04 -21.15
N LEU A 484 -22.60 -9.36 -20.05
CA LEU A 484 -23.33 -9.41 -18.80
C LEU A 484 -24.48 -8.40 -18.77
N SER A 485 -25.62 -8.80 -18.22
CA SER A 485 -26.61 -7.84 -17.73
C SER A 485 -26.08 -7.14 -16.47
N ASN A 486 -26.63 -5.97 -16.13
CA ASN A 486 -26.23 -5.27 -14.90
C ASN A 486 -26.51 -6.11 -13.64
N GLN A 487 -27.59 -6.89 -13.65
CA GLN A 487 -27.94 -7.78 -12.55
C GLN A 487 -26.91 -8.91 -12.39
N ASP A 488 -26.56 -9.57 -13.49
CA ASP A 488 -25.54 -10.64 -13.50
C ASP A 488 -24.17 -10.11 -13.03
N ALA A 489 -23.78 -8.92 -13.48
CA ALA A 489 -22.54 -8.27 -13.08
C ALA A 489 -22.51 -7.96 -11.57
N SER A 490 -23.65 -7.55 -11.00
CA SER A 490 -23.78 -7.26 -9.56
C SER A 490 -23.68 -8.54 -8.73
N ILE A 491 -24.27 -9.64 -9.22
CA ILE A 491 -24.26 -10.96 -8.57
C ILE A 491 -22.84 -11.54 -8.45
N ILE A 492 -21.98 -11.34 -9.46
CA ILE A 492 -20.60 -11.87 -9.45
C ILE A 492 -19.59 -10.90 -8.79
N THR A 493 -20.04 -9.75 -8.32
CA THR A 493 -19.22 -8.74 -7.65
C THR A 493 -19.54 -8.72 -6.16
N SER A 494 -18.57 -9.06 -5.31
CA SER A 494 -18.80 -9.01 -3.87
C SER A 494 -18.77 -7.58 -3.36
N ARG A 495 -19.80 -7.21 -2.58
CA ARG A 495 -19.75 -5.99 -1.77
C ARG A 495 -18.77 -6.18 -0.61
N GLY A 496 -17.91 -5.20 -0.36
CA GLY A 496 -16.97 -5.31 0.74
C GLY A 496 -15.98 -4.15 0.85
N LEU A 497 -14.98 -4.33 1.71
CA LEU A 497 -14.02 -3.27 2.01
C LEU A 497 -12.88 -3.18 0.99
N VAL A 498 -12.48 -1.95 0.69
CA VAL A 498 -11.37 -1.53 -0.17
C VAL A 498 -10.51 -0.53 0.60
N LYS A 499 -9.20 -0.74 0.55
CA LYS A 499 -8.21 0.08 1.25
C LYS A 499 -7.56 1.10 0.34
N ASP A 500 -7.01 0.63 -0.77
CA ASP A 500 -6.48 1.51 -1.81
C ASP A 500 -7.32 1.33 -3.07
N LEU A 501 -7.58 2.43 -3.76
CA LEU A 501 -8.34 2.46 -4.99
C LEU A 501 -7.64 3.44 -5.94
N SER A 502 -7.50 3.08 -7.19
CA SER A 502 -7.19 4.02 -8.25
C SER A 502 -8.17 3.80 -9.39
N PHE A 503 -8.56 4.88 -10.04
CA PHE A 503 -9.45 4.85 -11.18
C PHE A 503 -9.14 5.98 -12.16
N THR A 504 -9.47 5.74 -13.42
CA THR A 504 -9.37 6.68 -14.53
C THR A 504 -10.49 6.38 -15.51
N GLY A 505 -11.06 7.42 -16.11
CA GLY A 505 -12.25 7.30 -16.96
C GLY A 505 -13.55 7.10 -16.17
N GLY A 506 -14.68 7.32 -16.86
CA GLY A 506 -16.02 6.97 -16.39
C GLY A 506 -16.45 7.60 -15.05
N VAL A 507 -15.92 8.74 -14.61
CA VAL A 507 -16.34 9.33 -13.33
C VAL A 507 -17.70 10.02 -13.49
N LYS A 508 -18.77 9.39 -12.98
CA LYS A 508 -20.11 9.97 -13.01
C LYS A 508 -20.32 11.01 -11.92
N SER A 509 -19.90 10.68 -10.70
CA SER A 509 -19.87 11.61 -9.58
C SER A 509 -18.74 11.25 -8.65
N PHE A 510 -18.02 12.27 -8.20
CA PHE A 510 -17.07 12.14 -7.11
C PHE A 510 -17.35 13.27 -6.12
N GLU A 511 -17.76 12.91 -4.92
CA GLU A 511 -17.96 13.84 -3.81
C GLU A 511 -16.91 13.61 -2.73
N MET A 512 -16.37 14.71 -2.21
CA MET A 512 -15.39 14.73 -1.12
C MET A 512 -15.84 15.74 -0.07
N ASP A 513 -16.04 15.28 1.18
CA ASP A 513 -16.59 16.08 2.28
C ASP A 513 -17.91 16.80 1.92
N GLY A 514 -18.74 16.17 1.07
CA GLY A 514 -20.01 16.72 0.59
C GLY A 514 -19.90 17.74 -0.55
N ALA A 515 -18.69 18.07 -1.00
CA ALA A 515 -18.45 18.91 -2.17
C ALA A 515 -18.17 18.06 -3.42
N LYS A 516 -18.75 18.45 -4.56
CA LYS A 516 -18.49 17.79 -5.84
C LYS A 516 -17.09 18.11 -6.34
N ILE A 517 -16.37 17.06 -6.75
CA ILE A 517 -15.06 17.15 -7.39
C ILE A 517 -15.24 16.98 -8.89
N ASN A 518 -14.82 17.99 -9.64
CA ASN A 518 -14.83 17.92 -11.09
C ASN A 518 -13.75 16.93 -11.57
N ALA A 519 -14.20 15.93 -12.32
CA ALA A 519 -13.37 14.89 -12.90
C ALA A 519 -13.46 14.95 -14.43
N SER A 520 -12.30 14.98 -15.08
CA SER A 520 -12.17 14.79 -16.53
C SER A 520 -11.87 13.32 -16.83
N PRO A 521 -12.29 12.79 -18.00
CA PRO A 521 -12.10 11.37 -18.35
C PRO A 521 -10.65 10.88 -18.33
N PHE A 522 -9.68 11.77 -18.49
CA PHE A 522 -8.25 11.44 -18.56
C PHE A 522 -7.53 11.56 -17.22
N GLU A 523 -8.19 12.11 -16.20
CA GLU A 523 -7.58 12.34 -14.90
C GLU A 523 -7.54 11.05 -14.10
N LYS A 524 -6.40 10.81 -13.45
CA LYS A 524 -6.19 9.66 -12.59
C LYS A 524 -6.43 10.04 -11.14
N PHE A 525 -7.37 9.36 -10.52
CA PHE A 525 -7.60 9.45 -9.10
C PHE A 525 -6.95 8.28 -8.37
N THR A 526 -6.35 8.56 -7.21
CA THR A 526 -5.78 7.55 -6.32
C THR A 526 -6.19 7.84 -4.90
N VAL A 527 -6.89 6.90 -4.28
CA VAL A 527 -7.29 6.90 -2.88
C VAL A 527 -6.38 5.92 -2.12
N LYS A 528 -5.82 6.37 -1.00
CA LYS A 528 -4.88 5.60 -0.19
C LYS A 528 -5.36 5.45 1.24
N ASN A 529 -5.15 4.25 1.78
CA ASN A 529 -5.43 3.88 3.17
C ASN A 529 -6.84 4.28 3.64
N GLY A 530 -7.83 3.99 2.79
CA GLY A 530 -9.23 4.20 3.08
C GLY A 530 -9.88 3.02 3.81
N ASN A 531 -11.03 3.31 4.38
CA ASN A 531 -12.02 2.32 4.80
C ASN A 531 -13.24 2.53 3.89
N LEU A 532 -13.14 2.02 2.66
CA LEU A 532 -14.15 2.23 1.62
C LEU A 532 -14.99 0.98 1.44
N LEU A 533 -16.29 1.12 1.38
CA LEU A 533 -17.21 0.06 0.98
C LEU A 533 -17.43 0.14 -0.53
N GLY A 534 -16.90 -0.85 -1.25
CA GLY A 534 -17.12 -1.03 -2.68
C GLY A 534 -18.33 -1.91 -2.98
N SER A 535 -19.08 -1.56 -4.02
CA SER A 535 -20.17 -2.37 -4.58
C SER A 535 -20.38 -2.07 -6.06
N LEU A 536 -21.01 -3.00 -6.79
CA LEU A 536 -21.53 -2.74 -8.13
C LEU A 536 -23.05 -2.54 -8.04
N GLU A 537 -23.50 -1.33 -8.36
CA GLU A 537 -24.91 -0.93 -8.35
C GLU A 537 -25.70 -1.66 -9.45
N PRO A 538 -27.02 -1.87 -9.29
CA PRO A 538 -27.87 -2.48 -10.32
C PRO A 538 -27.93 -1.71 -11.65
N THR A 539 -27.44 -0.48 -11.68
CA THR A 539 -27.28 0.34 -12.89
C THR A 539 -26.01 0.01 -13.67
N GLY A 540 -25.17 -0.91 -13.19
CA GLY A 540 -23.88 -1.26 -13.78
C GLY A 540 -22.73 -0.33 -13.38
N GLN A 541 -22.93 0.50 -12.36
CA GLN A 541 -21.96 1.50 -11.89
C GLN A 541 -21.20 0.98 -10.68
N LEU A 542 -19.89 1.21 -10.62
CA LEU A 542 -19.10 0.91 -9.42
C LEU A 542 -19.25 2.06 -8.44
N ARG A 543 -19.61 1.75 -7.20
CA ARG A 543 -19.72 2.72 -6.12
C ARG A 543 -18.72 2.41 -5.01
N PHE A 544 -18.00 3.43 -4.56
CA PHE A 544 -17.11 3.37 -3.41
C PHE A 544 -17.46 4.48 -2.43
N VAL A 545 -17.86 4.11 -1.21
CA VAL A 545 -18.27 5.07 -0.16
C VAL A 545 -17.48 4.81 1.11
N GLY A 546 -16.95 5.85 1.73
CA GLY A 546 -16.30 5.71 3.04
C GLY A 546 -15.35 6.86 3.36
N GLU A 547 -14.32 6.56 4.15
CA GLU A 547 -13.31 7.53 4.56
C GLU A 547 -11.94 7.19 3.97
N ALA A 548 -11.21 8.19 3.50
CA ALA A 548 -9.89 8.06 2.92
C ALA A 548 -8.88 8.98 3.62
N GLN A 549 -7.71 8.45 3.96
CA GLN A 549 -6.64 9.26 4.57
C GLN A 549 -5.91 10.13 3.55
N ALA A 550 -5.77 9.65 2.32
CA ALA A 550 -5.17 10.40 1.23
C ALA A 550 -5.94 10.19 -0.07
N ILE A 551 -6.08 11.28 -0.83
CA ILE A 551 -6.65 11.29 -2.17
C ILE A 551 -5.75 12.15 -3.04
N PHE A 552 -5.43 11.64 -4.22
CA PHE A 552 -4.63 12.30 -5.24
C PHE A 552 -5.41 12.34 -6.55
N LYS A 553 -5.22 13.43 -7.29
CA LYS A 553 -5.70 13.68 -8.65
C LYS A 553 -4.46 14.06 -9.49
N ASP A 554 -4.11 13.22 -10.45
CA ASP A 554 -2.91 13.38 -11.29
C ASP A 554 -1.65 13.66 -10.46
N GLN A 555 -1.43 12.83 -9.44
CA GLN A 555 -0.34 12.96 -8.45
C GLN A 555 -0.47 14.16 -7.48
N SER A 556 -1.32 15.14 -7.77
CA SER A 556 -1.61 16.24 -6.87
C SER A 556 -2.57 15.84 -5.76
N ARG A 557 -2.22 16.14 -4.51
CA ARG A 557 -3.05 15.84 -3.33
C ARG A 557 -4.33 16.71 -3.30
N LEU A 558 -5.47 16.07 -3.05
CA LEU A 558 -6.76 16.75 -2.83
C LEU A 558 -7.09 16.97 -1.34
N ASN A 559 -6.72 16.02 -0.48
CA ASN A 559 -7.03 16.10 0.96
C ASN A 559 -6.29 17.25 1.58
N LYS A 560 -6.97 18.11 2.35
CA LYS A 560 -6.34 19.24 3.03
C LYS A 560 -5.81 18.85 4.41
N THR A 561 -4.74 19.50 4.85
CA THR A 561 -4.29 19.48 6.25
C THR A 561 -5.22 20.31 7.12
N ARG A 562 -5.08 20.22 8.44
CA ARG A 562 -5.85 21.08 9.35
C ARG A 562 -5.59 22.56 9.09
N TRP A 563 -4.32 22.94 8.87
CA TRP A 563 -3.94 24.30 8.50
C TRP A 563 -4.64 24.78 7.22
N GLU A 564 -4.64 23.96 6.18
CA GLU A 564 -5.21 24.34 4.87
C GLU A 564 -6.72 24.54 4.90
N ARG A 565 -7.43 23.83 5.79
CA ARG A 565 -8.88 23.98 5.99
C ARG A 565 -9.28 25.26 6.73
N LEU A 566 -8.37 25.88 7.47
CA LEU A 566 -8.69 27.10 8.23
C LEU A 566 -8.93 28.28 7.30
N ASP A 567 -9.89 29.11 7.67
CA ASP A 567 -10.13 30.39 7.01
C ASP A 567 -8.92 31.32 7.16
N SER A 568 -8.74 32.21 6.19
CA SER A 568 -7.62 33.16 6.17
C SER A 568 -7.55 34.06 7.41
N SER A 569 -8.71 34.41 7.99
CA SER A 569 -8.79 35.18 9.24
C SER A 569 -8.18 34.43 10.43
N ILE A 570 -8.50 33.13 10.57
CA ILE A 570 -7.96 32.28 11.63
C ILE A 570 -6.45 32.06 11.41
N LYS A 571 -6.02 31.87 10.16
CA LYS A 571 -4.59 31.76 9.80
C LYS A 571 -3.80 33.01 10.23
N LEU A 572 -4.32 34.20 9.94
CA LEU A 572 -3.70 35.47 10.35
C LEU A 572 -3.63 35.61 11.87
N LEU A 573 -4.69 35.23 12.59
CA LEU A 573 -4.69 35.23 14.05
C LEU A 573 -3.58 34.30 14.60
N PHE A 574 -3.48 33.07 14.10
CA PHE A 574 -2.41 32.15 14.50
C PHE A 574 -1.01 32.74 14.24
N LEU A 575 -0.78 33.30 13.05
CA LEU A 575 0.49 33.93 12.72
C LEU A 575 0.82 35.11 13.63
N SER A 576 -0.18 35.92 13.99
CA SER A 576 0.00 37.07 14.91
C SER A 576 0.38 36.63 16.33
N VAL A 577 -0.23 35.57 16.84
CA VAL A 577 0.09 34.99 18.16
C VAL A 577 1.50 34.43 18.14
N VAL A 578 1.85 33.66 17.11
CA VAL A 578 3.20 33.10 16.93
C VAL A 578 4.24 34.21 16.84
N ALA A 579 4.01 35.24 16.02
CA ALA A 579 4.91 36.39 15.89
C ALA A 579 5.10 37.11 17.23
N THR A 580 4.02 37.35 17.97
CA THR A 580 4.08 38.00 19.29
C THR A 580 4.89 37.18 20.30
N LEU A 581 4.72 35.85 20.31
CA LEU A 581 5.50 34.95 21.16
C LEU A 581 6.99 34.97 20.78
N PHE A 582 7.32 34.93 19.48
CA PHE A 582 8.70 35.04 19.01
C PHE A 582 9.33 36.38 19.36
N SER A 583 8.63 37.50 19.16
CA SER A 583 9.13 38.83 19.54
C SER A 583 9.34 38.95 21.05
N SER A 584 8.44 38.40 21.86
CA SER A 584 8.58 38.38 23.32
C SER A 584 9.78 37.56 23.78
N LEU A 585 9.96 36.37 23.18
CA LEU A 585 11.12 35.52 23.43
C LEU A 585 12.43 36.21 23.04
N PHE A 586 12.46 36.82 21.85
CA PHE A 586 13.62 37.57 21.36
C PHE A 586 13.97 38.72 22.30
N TRP A 587 12.98 39.51 22.74
CA TRP A 587 13.18 40.59 23.70
C TRP A 587 13.71 40.09 25.05
N LEU A 588 13.18 38.96 25.55
CA LEU A 588 13.67 38.35 26.79
C LEU A 588 15.14 37.92 26.67
N VAL A 589 15.54 37.32 25.55
CA VAL A 589 16.93 36.92 25.30
C VAL A 589 17.83 38.16 25.24
N VAL A 590 17.48 39.15 24.43
CA VAL A 590 18.27 40.39 24.25
C VAL A 590 18.41 41.13 25.58
N SER A 591 17.33 41.31 26.34
CA SER A 591 17.37 41.99 27.64
C SER A 591 18.20 41.23 28.69
N SER A 592 18.19 39.90 28.65
CA SER A 592 19.03 39.06 29.53
C SER A 592 20.52 39.19 29.19
N LEU A 593 20.85 39.29 27.89
CA LEU A 593 22.23 39.49 27.43
C LEU A 593 22.75 40.90 27.77
N GLN A 594 21.92 41.94 27.72
CA GLN A 594 22.32 43.32 28.01
C GLN A 594 22.61 43.58 29.50
N LYS A 595 21.85 42.98 30.42
CA LYS A 595 21.92 43.32 31.85
C LYS A 595 23.10 42.71 32.62
N ASN A 596 23.95 41.91 31.96
CA ASN A 596 25.17 41.30 32.52
C ASN A 596 24.99 40.72 33.95
N HIS A 597 23.83 40.11 34.23
CA HIS A 597 23.54 39.54 35.54
C HIS A 597 24.49 38.36 35.83
N LYS A 598 25.11 38.37 37.01
CA LYS A 598 25.90 37.23 37.50
C LYS A 598 24.98 36.05 37.78
N ILE A 599 25.33 34.87 37.25
CA ILE A 599 24.58 33.64 37.51
C ILE A 599 25.05 33.06 38.84
N ARG A 600 24.11 32.76 39.76
CA ARG A 600 24.42 32.02 40.99
C ARG A 600 24.10 30.54 40.80
N PHE A 601 25.14 29.72 40.65
CA PHE A 601 25.03 28.25 40.67
C PHE A 601 25.04 27.72 42.12
N SER A 602 24.16 28.21 43.00
CA SER A 602 23.90 27.62 44.33
C SER A 602 22.77 28.32 45.06
#